data_AF-A0A660UMF7-F1
#
_entry.id   AF-A0A660UMF7-F1
#
_cell.length_a   1.000
_cell.length_b   1.000
_cell.length_c   1.000
_cell.angle_alpha   90.00
_cell.angle_beta   90.00
_cell.angle_gamma   90.00
#
_symmetry.space_group_name_H-M   'P 1'
#
loop_
_entity.id
_entity.type
_entity.pdbx_description
1 polymer ?
#
loop_
_entity_poly.entity_id
_entity_poly.type
_entity_poly.pdbx_seq_one_letter_code
_entity_poly.pdbx_strand_id
1 'polypeptide(L)'
;EAVLAESNQQLARSALSAALRRPDAWDVADGVMELGIGIAALFGGVYGARAARFIKEARAKSKALREIIEGNELFKSEHTDSAQAFKQAHKDQSAQTRQLVAQMKNA
;
A
#
# COMPACT_ATOMS: atom_id res chain seq x y z
N GLU A 1 10.27 -31.37 -17.14
CA GLU A 1 8.91 -30.97 -17.59
C GLU A 1 7.81 -31.20 -16.56
N ALA A 2 7.75 -32.34 -15.87
CA ALA A 2 6.69 -32.62 -14.88
C ALA A 2 6.56 -31.57 -13.75
N VAL A 3 7.69 -31.07 -13.22
CA VAL A 3 7.72 -30.01 -12.19
C VAL A 3 7.16 -28.67 -12.69
N LEU A 4 7.33 -28.36 -13.98
CA LEU A 4 6.79 -27.14 -14.60
C LEU A 4 5.28 -27.28 -14.83
N ALA A 5 4.82 -28.47 -15.22
CA ALA A 5 3.41 -28.76 -15.41
C ALA A 5 2.61 -28.72 -14.09
N GLU A 6 3.19 -29.26 -13.01
CA GLU A 6 2.59 -29.26 -11.68
C GLU A 6 2.54 -27.85 -11.07
N SER A 7 3.59 -27.07 -11.26
CA SER A 7 3.65 -25.65 -10.88
C SER A 7 2.60 -24.81 -11.61
N ASN A 8 2.44 -25.01 -12.93
CA ASN A 8 1.42 -24.32 -13.72
C ASN A 8 -0.01 -24.68 -13.27
N GLN A 9 -0.25 -25.92 -12.86
CA GLN A 9 -1.56 -26.33 -12.34
C GLN A 9 -1.87 -25.73 -10.97
N GLN A 10 -0.88 -25.63 -10.07
CA GLN A 10 -1.04 -24.95 -8.79
C GLN A 10 -1.28 -23.44 -8.96
N LEU A 11 -0.57 -22.81 -9.90
CA LEU A 11 -0.74 -21.38 -10.21
C LEU A 11 -2.14 -21.11 -10.79
N ALA A 12 -2.63 -21.97 -11.69
CA ALA A 12 -3.97 -21.86 -12.27
C ALA A 12 -5.08 -22.04 -11.22
N ARG A 13 -4.93 -22.99 -10.29
CA ARG A 13 -5.89 -23.18 -9.17
C ARG A 13 -5.89 -22.01 -8.21
N SER A 14 -4.72 -21.40 -7.96
CA SER A 14 -4.59 -20.24 -7.09
C SER A 14 -5.20 -18.98 -7.73
N ALA A 15 -5.00 -18.79 -9.03
CA ALA A 15 -5.62 -17.73 -9.81
C ALA A 15 -7.15 -17.87 -9.88
N LEU A 16 -7.67 -19.09 -10.03
CA LEU A 16 -9.11 -19.37 -10.02
C LEU A 16 -9.74 -19.08 -8.65
N SER A 17 -9.06 -19.46 -7.56
CA SER A 17 -9.49 -19.14 -6.19
C SER A 17 -9.50 -17.63 -5.91
N ALA A 18 -8.49 -16.90 -6.40
CA ALA A 18 -8.41 -15.45 -6.28
C ALA A 18 -9.52 -14.73 -7.08
N ALA A 19 -9.89 -15.24 -8.26
CA ALA A 19 -10.94 -14.67 -9.10
C ALA A 19 -12.36 -14.84 -8.54
N LEU A 20 -12.58 -15.80 -7.62
CA LEU A 20 -13.87 -16.03 -6.97
C LEU A 20 -14.15 -15.10 -5.79
N ARG A 21 -13.14 -14.38 -5.28
CA ARG A 21 -13.36 -13.30 -4.31
C ARG A 21 -13.80 -12.04 -5.05
N ARG A 22 -14.91 -11.44 -4.63
CA ARG A 22 -15.33 -10.11 -5.11
C ARG A 22 -14.23 -9.12 -4.70
N PRO A 23 -13.43 -8.60 -5.65
CA PRO A 23 -12.26 -7.82 -5.29
C PRO A 23 -12.72 -6.44 -4.80
N ASP A 24 -12.12 -5.95 -3.72
CA ASP A 24 -12.31 -4.57 -3.28
C ASP A 24 -11.77 -3.62 -4.37
N ALA A 25 -12.33 -2.41 -4.48
CA ALA A 25 -11.88 -1.43 -5.47
C ALA A 25 -10.37 -1.12 -5.33
N TRP A 26 -9.85 -1.23 -4.11
CA TRP A 26 -8.43 -1.13 -3.80
C TRP A 26 -7.61 -2.31 -4.31
N ASP A 27 -8.13 -3.55 -4.22
CA ASP A 27 -7.47 -4.75 -4.74
C ASP A 27 -7.38 -4.73 -6.27
N VAL A 28 -8.43 -4.24 -6.94
CA VAL A 28 -8.42 -4.07 -8.40
C VAL A 28 -7.38 -3.02 -8.80
N ALA A 29 -7.32 -1.89 -8.08
CA ALA A 29 -6.30 -0.87 -8.31
C ALA A 29 -4.88 -1.37 -8.01
N ASP A 30 -4.70 -2.23 -7.01
CA ASP A 30 -3.45 -2.95 -6.75
C ASP A 30 -3.04 -3.82 -7.95
N GLY A 31 -3.96 -4.67 -8.44
CA GLY A 31 -3.69 -5.57 -9.56
C GLY A 31 -3.36 -4.86 -10.88
N VAL A 32 -4.11 -3.81 -11.22
CA VAL A 32 -3.85 -3.01 -12.44
C VAL A 32 -2.49 -2.31 -12.36
N MET A 33 -2.11 -1.81 -11.19
CA MET A 33 -0.84 -1.14 -10.99
C MET A 33 0.33 -2.13 -11.04
N GLU A 34 0.18 -3.33 -10.47
CA GLU A 34 1.19 -4.38 -10.53
C GLU A 34 1.40 -4.88 -11.96
N LEU A 35 0.31 -5.01 -12.75
CA LEU A 35 0.39 -5.30 -14.17
C LEU A 35 1.12 -4.19 -14.95
N GLY A 36 0.79 -2.92 -14.67
CA GLY A 36 1.45 -1.76 -15.29
C GLY A 36 2.93 -1.65 -14.94
N ILE A 37 3.30 -1.96 -13.69
CA ILE A 37 4.69 -2.10 -13.23
C ILE A 37 5.39 -3.23 -13.99
N GLY A 38 4.74 -4.38 -14.13
CA GLY A 38 5.27 -5.52 -14.89
C GLY A 38 5.54 -5.17 -16.36
N ILE A 39 4.59 -4.49 -17.02
CA ILE A 39 4.72 -4.01 -18.40
C ILE A 39 5.84 -2.97 -18.50
N ALA A 40 5.89 -1.99 -17.60
CA ALA A 40 6.93 -0.96 -17.59
C ALA A 40 8.34 -1.57 -17.37
N ALA A 41 8.46 -2.62 -16.56
CA ALA A 41 9.71 -3.35 -16.37
C ALA A 41 10.11 -4.15 -17.63
N LEU A 42 9.14 -4.76 -18.31
CA LEU A 42 9.38 -5.57 -19.53
C LEU A 42 9.82 -4.70 -20.71
N PHE A 43 9.19 -3.54 -20.91
CA PHE A 43 9.48 -2.66 -22.05
C PHE A 43 10.52 -1.56 -21.74
N GLY A 44 10.73 -1.22 -20.46
CA GLY A 44 11.65 -0.14 -20.04
C GLY A 44 13.04 -0.59 -19.58
N GLY A 45 13.34 -1.89 -19.58
CA GLY A 45 14.64 -2.42 -19.14
C GLY A 45 14.98 -2.07 -17.69
N VAL A 46 16.25 -1.75 -17.41
CA VAL A 46 16.73 -1.44 -16.04
C VAL A 46 16.03 -0.22 -15.43
N TYR A 47 15.72 0.80 -16.24
CA TYR A 47 15.03 2.00 -15.76
C TYR A 47 13.56 1.72 -15.44
N GLY A 48 12.89 0.89 -16.23
CA GLY A 48 11.54 0.41 -15.95
C GLY A 48 11.45 -0.37 -14.64
N ALA A 49 12.39 -1.28 -14.41
CA ALA A 49 12.46 -2.06 -13.16
C ALA A 49 12.75 -1.18 -11.91
N ARG A 50 13.58 -0.14 -12.04
CA ARG A 50 13.82 0.82 -10.94
C ARG A 50 12.59 1.66 -10.64
N ALA A 51 11.90 2.16 -11.67
CA ALA A 51 10.66 2.93 -11.50
C ALA A 51 9.56 2.09 -10.85
N ALA A 52 9.37 0.85 -11.32
CA ALA A 52 8.49 -0.15 -10.74
C ALA A 52 8.74 -0.36 -9.23
N ARG A 53 10.01 -0.58 -8.86
CA ARG A 53 10.41 -0.76 -7.47
C ARG A 53 10.14 0.48 -6.62
N PHE A 54 10.44 1.67 -7.15
CA PHE A 54 10.15 2.93 -6.48
C PHE A 54 8.65 3.13 -6.23
N ILE A 55 7.80 2.86 -7.23
CA ILE A 55 6.34 2.96 -7.10
C ILE A 55 5.82 1.98 -6.04
N LYS A 56 6.30 0.73 -6.06
CA LYS A 56 5.93 -0.28 -5.06
C LYS A 56 6.33 0.15 -3.65
N GLU A 57 7.53 0.68 -3.49
CA GLU A 57 8.02 1.17 -2.19
C GLU A 57 7.23 2.40 -1.72
N ALA A 58 6.91 3.34 -2.62
CA ALA A 58 6.08 4.49 -2.31
C ALA A 58 4.67 4.08 -1.86
N ARG A 59 4.06 3.07 -2.50
CA ARG A 59 2.77 2.51 -2.09
C ARG A 59 2.84 1.87 -0.71
N ALA A 60 3.87 1.07 -0.44
CA ALA A 60 4.08 0.45 0.86
C ALA A 60 4.24 1.50 1.97
N LYS A 61 5.02 2.56 1.73
CA LYS A 61 5.18 3.69 2.66
C LYS A 61 3.87 4.45 2.87
N SER A 62 3.08 4.66 1.81
CA SER A 62 1.77 5.30 1.91
C SER A 62 0.80 4.48 2.76
N LYS A 63 0.75 3.15 2.53
CA LYS A 63 -0.07 2.23 3.33
C LYS A 63 0.32 2.27 4.81
N ALA A 64 1.62 2.16 5.10
CA ALA A 64 2.12 2.25 6.48
C ALA A 64 1.78 3.59 7.14
N LEU A 65 1.86 4.70 6.40
CA LEU A 65 1.49 6.02 6.92
C LEU A 65 -0.02 6.10 7.24
N ARG A 66 -0.87 5.51 6.39
CA ARG A 66 -2.32 5.42 6.64
C ARG A 66 -2.63 4.63 7.90
N GLU A 67 -2.02 3.46 8.06
CA GLU A 67 -2.19 2.61 9.26
C GLU A 67 -1.79 3.36 10.55
N ILE A 68 -0.69 4.11 10.52
CA ILE A 68 -0.25 4.94 11.65
C ILE A 68 -1.28 6.05 11.95
N ILE A 69 -1.80 6.72 10.91
CA ILE A 69 -2.81 7.76 11.08
C ILE A 69 -4.09 7.20 11.71
N GLU A 70 -4.60 6.08 11.18
CA GLU A 70 -5.80 5.41 11.69
C GLU A 70 -5.61 4.97 13.14
N GLY A 71 -4.46 4.35 13.47
CA GLY A 71 -4.13 3.98 14.85
C GLY A 71 -4.03 5.20 15.78
N ASN A 72 -3.49 6.32 15.32
CA ASN A 72 -3.42 7.56 16.09
C ASN A 72 -4.81 8.18 16.33
N GLU A 73 -5.72 8.10 15.35
CA GLU A 73 -7.10 8.54 15.55
C GLU A 73 -7.82 7.65 16.57
N LEU A 74 -7.66 6.33 16.48
CA LEU A 74 -8.21 5.39 17.45
C LEU A 74 -7.69 5.68 18.86
N PHE A 75 -6.37 5.81 19.02
CA PHE A 75 -5.74 6.15 20.31
C PHE A 75 -6.30 7.45 20.90
N LYS A 76 -6.49 8.49 20.08
CA LYS A 76 -7.08 9.76 20.55
C LYS A 76 -8.54 9.62 20.95
N SER A 77 -9.30 8.73 20.30
CA SER A 77 -10.69 8.48 20.66
C SER A 77 -10.82 7.71 21.98
N GLU A 78 -9.93 6.73 22.22
CA GLU A 78 -9.93 5.91 23.43
C GLU A 78 -9.28 6.63 24.63
N HIS A 79 -8.31 7.51 24.38
CA HIS A 79 -7.53 8.20 25.41
C HIS A 79 -7.64 9.72 25.29
N THR A 80 -8.85 10.24 25.46
CA THR A 80 -9.13 11.69 25.36
C THR A 80 -8.29 12.50 26.37
N ASP A 81 -8.04 11.94 27.56
CA ASP A 81 -7.22 12.56 28.62
C ASP A 81 -5.75 12.75 28.21
N SER A 82 -5.27 11.93 27.26
CA SER A 82 -3.90 12.00 26.73
C SER A 82 -3.76 12.93 25.52
N ALA A 83 -4.85 13.57 25.06
CA ALA A 83 -4.85 14.37 23.83
C ALA A 83 -3.86 15.55 23.88
N GLN A 84 -3.68 16.18 25.05
CA GLN A 84 -2.76 17.30 25.21
C GLN A 84 -1.29 16.85 25.16
N ALA A 85 -0.96 15.74 25.81
CA ALA A 85 0.38 15.14 25.75
C ALA A 85 0.71 14.66 24.33
N PHE A 86 -0.28 14.06 23.64
CA PHE A 86 -0.15 13.66 22.24
C PHE A 86 0.17 14.84 21.32
N LYS A 87 -0.58 15.95 21.45
CA LYS A 87 -0.31 17.19 20.70
C LYS A 87 1.09 17.74 20.96
N GLN A 88 1.53 17.72 22.22
CA GLN A 88 2.85 18.18 22.60
C GLN A 88 3.96 17.32 21.97
N ALA A 89 3.81 16.00 21.96
CA ALA A 89 4.77 15.08 21.36
C ALA A 89 4.92 15.28 19.84
N HIS A 90 3.89 15.81 19.18
CA HIS A 90 3.86 16.02 17.73
C HIS A 90 4.08 17.48 17.32
N LYS A 91 4.36 18.39 18.26
CA LYS A 91 4.47 19.84 17.99
C LYS A 91 5.53 20.18 16.95
N ASP A 92 6.63 19.42 16.95
CA ASP A 92 7.82 19.66 16.12
C ASP A 92 7.76 18.93 14.76
N GLN A 93 6.59 18.35 14.41
CA GLN A 93 6.40 17.83 13.05
C GLN A 93 6.57 18.94 12.02
N SER A 94 7.28 18.60 10.94
CA SER A 94 7.47 19.51 9.81
C SER A 94 6.12 19.94 9.22
N ALA A 95 6.07 21.15 8.65
CA ALA A 95 4.87 21.64 7.97
C ALA A 95 4.42 20.69 6.84
N GLN A 96 5.37 20.12 6.10
CA GLN A 96 5.12 19.15 5.06
C GLN A 96 4.49 17.87 5.61
N THR A 97 5.01 17.33 6.71
CA THR A 97 4.43 16.14 7.37
C THR A 97 2.98 16.41 7.80
N ARG A 98 2.71 17.56 8.42
CA ARG A 98 1.35 17.93 8.85
C ARG A 98 0.39 18.04 7.67
N GLN A 99 0.83 18.63 6.57
CA GLN A 99 0.03 18.75 5.35
C GLN A 99 -0.29 17.38 4.75
N LEU A 100 0.70 16.49 4.63
CA LEU A 100 0.50 15.14 4.09
C LEU A 100 -0.46 14.32 4.96
N VAL A 101 -0.29 14.37 6.28
CA VAL A 101 -1.20 13.69 7.21
C VAL A 101 -2.63 14.24 7.08
N ALA A 102 -2.80 15.57 7.01
CA ALA A 102 -4.11 16.18 6.84
C ALA A 102 -4.77 15.78 5.51
N GLN A 103 -4.01 15.73 4.41
CA GLN A 103 -4.51 15.26 3.12
C GLN A 103 -4.97 13.80 3.20
N MET A 104 -4.17 12.92 3.81
CA MET A 104 -4.51 11.50 3.93
C MET A 104 -5.69 11.23 4.85
N LYS A 105 -5.93 12.06 5.85
CA LYS A 105 -7.14 11.96 6.70
C LYS A 105 -8.43 12.32 5.94
N ASN A 106 -8.32 13.15 4.91
CA ASN A 106 -9.46 13.67 4.14
C ASN A 106 -9.59 13.02 2.76
N ALA A 107 -8.73 12.05 2.43
CA ALA A 107 -8.70 11.31 1.18
C ALA A 107 -9.52 10.02 1.31
#